data_AF-A0A348N1T2-F1
#
_entry.id   AF-A0A348N1T2-F1
#
_cell.length_a   1.000
_cell.length_b   1.000
_cell.length_c   1.000
_cell.angle_alpha   90.00
_cell.angle_beta   90.00
_cell.angle_gamma   90.00
#
_symmetry.space_group_name_H-M   'P 1'
#
loop_
_entity.id
_entity.type
_entity.pdbx_description
1 polymer ?
#
loop_
_entity_poly.entity_id
_entity_poly.type
_entity_poly.pdbx_seq_one_letter_code
_entity_poly.pdbx_strand_id
1 'polypeptide(L)'
;MLIASLLVNASHIYCDQQNITSKKRLIEKLSHYLAEHSQNLSASRIYHALLERERLGSTGLGKGVAIPHTRLPELTENIAIIMV
;
A
#
# COMPACT_ATOMS: atom_id res chain seq x y z
N MET A 1 23.00 0.95 4.63
CA MET A 1 21.70 1.66 4.53
C MET A 1 20.62 0.65 4.25
N LEU A 2 19.56 0.58 5.07
CA LEU A 2 18.44 -0.34 4.84
C LEU A 2 17.45 0.35 3.90
N ILE A 3 16.97 -0.34 2.86
CA ILE A 3 15.94 0.20 1.94
C ILE A 3 14.70 0.69 2.73
N ALA A 4 14.38 0.03 3.84
CA ALA A 4 13.31 0.44 4.74
C ALA A 4 13.47 1.89 5.25
N SER A 5 14.68 2.33 5.59
CA SER A 5 14.91 3.70 6.10
C SER A 5 14.78 4.79 5.03
N LEU A 6 14.70 4.42 3.74
CA LEU A 6 14.47 5.33 2.62
C LEU A 6 12.99 5.42 2.22
N LEU A 7 12.15 4.52 2.70
CA LEU A 7 10.77 4.36 2.22
C LEU A 7 9.73 4.49 3.32
N VAL A 8 10.08 4.20 4.58
CA VAL A 8 9.13 4.05 5.68
C VAL A 8 9.74 4.63 6.94
N ASN A 9 9.01 5.54 7.60
CA ASN A 9 9.31 5.97 8.97
C ASN A 9 8.30 5.34 9.95
N ALA A 10 8.46 5.54 11.26
CA ALA A 10 7.60 4.92 12.26
C ALA A 10 6.09 5.22 12.08
N SER A 11 5.70 6.37 11.49
CA SER A 11 4.30 6.71 11.26
C SER A 11 3.65 5.94 10.11
N HIS A 12 4.45 5.21 9.32
CA HIS A 12 4.00 4.42 8.18
C HIS A 12 3.91 2.92 8.51
N ILE A 13 4.04 2.53 9.78
CA ILE A 13 3.95 1.14 10.24
C ILE A 13 2.64 0.95 10.99
N TYR A 14 1.77 0.12 10.44
CA TYR A 14 0.45 -0.16 10.99
C TYR A 14 0.38 -1.62 11.47
N CYS A 15 0.32 -1.80 12.78
CA CYS A 15 0.12 -3.11 13.41
C CYS A 15 -1.36 -3.33 13.76
N ASP A 16 -1.76 -4.58 13.95
CA ASP A 16 -3.07 -4.98 14.52
C ASP A 16 -4.29 -4.57 13.66
N GLN A 17 -4.27 -4.96 12.38
CA GLN A 17 -5.44 -4.79 11.52
C GLN A 17 -6.47 -5.89 11.76
N GLN A 18 -7.21 -5.78 12.86
CA GLN A 18 -8.31 -6.69 13.16
C GLN A 18 -9.34 -6.67 12.01
N ASN A 19 -9.84 -7.85 11.67
CA ASN A 19 -10.99 -8.04 10.78
C ASN A 19 -10.77 -7.76 9.27
N ILE A 20 -9.54 -7.79 8.77
CA ILE A 20 -9.30 -7.83 7.31
C ILE A 20 -9.53 -9.26 6.79
N THR A 21 -10.71 -9.51 6.24
CA THR A 21 -11.15 -10.85 5.82
C THR A 21 -10.98 -11.13 4.32
N SER A 22 -10.53 -10.16 3.54
CA SER A 22 -10.34 -10.34 2.09
C SER A 22 -9.26 -9.45 1.52
N LYS A 23 -8.67 -9.89 0.40
CA LYS A 23 -7.69 -9.11 -0.37
C LYS A 23 -8.24 -7.74 -0.81
N LYS A 24 -9.53 -7.65 -1.13
CA LYS A 24 -10.18 -6.39 -1.50
C LYS A 24 -10.19 -5.40 -0.34
N ARG A 25 -10.60 -5.86 0.86
CA ARG A 25 -10.58 -5.04 2.09
C ARG A 25 -9.16 -4.63 2.48
N LEU A 26 -8.18 -5.52 2.28
CA LEU A 26 -6.77 -5.22 2.47
C LEU A 26 -6.32 -4.05 1.60
N ILE A 27 -6.56 -4.14 0.29
CA ILE A 27 -6.17 -3.09 -0.68
C ILE A 27 -6.91 -1.77 -0.40
N GLU A 28 -8.20 -1.84 -0.04
CA GLU A 28 -8.98 -0.66 0.38
C GLU A 28 -8.33 0.03 1.59
N LYS A 29 -7.97 -0.73 2.63
CA LYS A 29 -7.32 -0.19 3.82
C LYS A 29 -5.94 0.40 3.54
N LEU A 30 -5.11 -0.30 2.76
CA LEU A 30 -3.80 0.21 2.30
C LEU A 30 -3.94 1.56 1.59
N SER A 31 -4.98 1.70 0.78
CA SER A 31 -5.22 2.92 0.00
C SER A 31 -5.57 4.12 0.87
N HIS A 32 -6.28 3.90 1.98
CA HIS A 32 -6.55 4.96 2.97
C HIS A 32 -5.27 5.42 3.65
N TYR A 33 -4.44 4.51 4.14
CA TYR A 33 -3.18 4.85 4.81
C TYR A 33 -2.18 5.53 3.87
N LEU A 34 -2.11 5.09 2.60
CA LEU A 34 -1.26 5.75 1.59
C LEU A 34 -1.77 7.16 1.27
N ALA A 35 -3.09 7.38 1.25
CA ALA A 35 -3.67 8.71 1.01
C ALA A 35 -3.40 9.69 2.15
N GLU A 36 -3.36 9.23 3.41
CA GLU A 36 -2.97 10.08 4.56
C GLU A 36 -1.56 10.68 4.40
N HIS A 37 -0.71 10.02 3.63
CA HIS A 37 0.67 10.42 3.38
C HIS A 37 0.87 11.07 1.99
N SER A 38 -0.22 11.40 1.29
CA SER A 38 -0.19 12.08 0.01
C SER A 38 -1.07 13.34 0.04
N GLN A 39 -0.55 14.47 -0.45
CA GLN A 39 -1.34 15.70 -0.53
C GLN A 39 -2.32 15.70 -1.71
N ASN A 40 -2.03 14.93 -2.76
CA ASN A 40 -2.67 15.08 -4.08
C ASN A 40 -3.44 13.84 -4.55
N LEU A 41 -3.53 12.79 -3.73
CA LEU A 41 -4.19 11.54 -4.12
C LEU A 41 -5.31 11.18 -3.16
N SER A 42 -6.46 10.85 -3.74
CA SER A 42 -7.56 10.24 -2.99
C SER A 42 -7.32 8.75 -2.75
N ALA A 43 -7.82 8.22 -1.65
CA ALA A 43 -7.80 6.79 -1.36
C ALA A 43 -8.47 5.97 -2.48
N SER A 44 -9.55 6.49 -3.09
CA SER A 44 -10.22 5.84 -4.22
C SER A 44 -9.28 5.70 -5.44
N ARG A 45 -8.53 6.75 -5.79
CA ARG A 45 -7.57 6.72 -6.92
C ARG A 45 -6.48 5.67 -6.69
N ILE A 46 -5.91 5.62 -5.49
CA ILE A 46 -4.89 4.65 -5.09
C ILE A 46 -5.48 3.23 -5.12
N TYR A 47 -6.67 3.05 -4.56
CA TYR A 47 -7.38 1.76 -4.52
C TYR A 47 -7.60 1.18 -5.91
N HIS A 48 -8.14 1.99 -6.84
CA HIS A 48 -8.35 1.54 -8.21
C HIS A 48 -7.03 1.16 -8.88
N ALA A 49 -5.98 1.96 -8.70
CA ALA A 49 -4.67 1.69 -9.31
C ALA A 49 -4.01 0.41 -8.75
N LEU A 50 -4.13 0.15 -7.44
CA LEU A 50 -3.65 -1.08 -6.81
C LEU A 50 -4.47 -2.29 -7.26
N LEU A 51 -5.79 -2.14 -7.36
CA LEU A 51 -6.67 -3.22 -7.79
C LEU A 51 -6.43 -3.62 -9.25
N GLU A 52 -6.26 -2.65 -10.16
CA GLU A 52 -5.89 -2.94 -11.55
C GLU A 52 -4.55 -3.66 -11.63
N ARG A 53 -3.56 -3.24 -10.83
CA ARG A 53 -2.27 -3.94 -10.79
C ARG A 53 -2.41 -5.37 -10.27
N GLU A 54 -3.16 -5.60 -9.21
CA GLU A 54 -3.36 -6.93 -8.63
C GLU A 54 -4.09 -7.89 -9.60
N ARG A 55 -4.96 -7.37 -10.49
CA ARG A 55 -5.63 -8.16 -11.53
C ARG A 55 -4.69 -8.73 -12.58
N LEU A 56 -3.57 -8.08 -12.85
CA LEU A 56 -2.55 -8.59 -13.78
C LEU A 56 -1.81 -9.80 -13.22
N GLY A 57 -1.88 -10.01 -11.91
CA GLY A 57 -1.21 -11.10 -11.21
C GLY A 57 -0.94 -10.71 -9.77
N SER A 58 -1.07 -11.71 -8.88
CA SER A 58 -0.85 -11.57 -7.45
C SER A 58 0.47 -10.87 -7.14
N THR A 59 0.44 -9.92 -6.22
CA THR A 59 1.65 -9.27 -5.67
C THR A 59 2.24 -10.03 -4.47
N GLY A 60 1.72 -11.22 -4.17
CA GLY A 60 2.26 -12.12 -3.15
C GLY A 60 3.60 -12.71 -3.54
N LEU A 61 4.58 -12.63 -2.64
CA LEU A 61 5.91 -13.22 -2.79
C LEU A 61 6.00 -14.63 -2.18
N GLY A 62 4.93 -15.09 -1.52
CA GLY A 62 4.89 -16.33 -0.75
C GLY A 62 5.31 -16.12 0.71
N LYS A 63 5.24 -17.19 1.51
CA LYS A 63 5.60 -17.20 2.94
C LYS A 63 4.90 -16.11 3.77
N GLY A 64 3.67 -15.77 3.41
CA GLY A 64 2.87 -14.75 4.11
C GLY A 64 3.23 -13.30 3.78
N VAL A 65 4.06 -13.04 2.76
CA VAL A 65 4.48 -11.67 2.37
C VAL A 65 3.91 -11.30 1.00
N ALA A 66 3.50 -10.04 0.86
CA ALA A 66 3.09 -9.43 -0.41
C ALA A 66 3.58 -7.99 -0.51
N ILE A 67 3.71 -7.47 -1.74
CA ILE A 67 4.05 -6.07 -2.00
C ILE A 67 3.00 -5.47 -2.95
N PRO A 68 1.79 -5.10 -2.47
CA PRO A 68 0.82 -4.39 -3.29
C PRO A 68 1.39 -3.02 -3.68
N HIS A 69 1.63 -2.80 -4.97
CA HIS A 69 2.25 -1.59 -5.50
C HIS A 69 1.55 -1.15 -6.79
N THR A 70 1.72 0.11 -7.18
CA THR A 70 1.26 0.63 -8.46
C THR A 70 2.05 1.90 -8.80
N ARG A 71 1.96 2.37 -10.05
CA ARG A 71 2.57 3.64 -10.48
C ARG A 71 1.48 4.68 -10.64
N LEU A 72 1.69 5.84 -10.03
CA LEU A 72 0.80 6.99 -10.10
C LEU A 72 1.60 8.18 -10.64
N PRO A 73 1.32 8.66 -11.87
CA PRO A 73 2.01 9.81 -12.47
C PRO A 73 1.92 11.09 -11.64
N GLU A 74 0.93 11.17 -10.76
CA GLU A 74 0.67 12.31 -9.87
C GLU A 74 1.67 12.42 -8.71
N LEU A 75 2.46 11.37 -8.45
CA LEU A 75 3.46 11.32 -7.38
C LEU A 75 4.86 11.65 -7.89
N THR A 76 5.52 12.60 -7.24
CA THR A 76 6.93 12.95 -7.47
C THR A 76 7.89 12.20 -6.53
N GLU A 77 7.37 11.65 -5.44
CA GLU A 77 8.13 10.88 -4.44
C GLU A 77 7.43 9.55 -4.16
N ASN A 78 8.23 8.56 -3.71
CA ASN A 78 7.71 7.25 -3.35
C ASN A 78 7.02 7.33 -1.98
N ILE A 79 5.83 6.75 -1.87
CA ILE A 79 5.12 6.57 -0.61
C ILE A 79 5.01 5.07 -0.35
N ALA A 80 5.36 4.64 0.86
CA ALA A 80 5.23 3.26 1.27
C ALA A 80 4.73 3.17 2.71
N ILE A 81 4.01 2.09 3.00
CA ILE A 81 3.64 1.71 4.36
C ILE A 81 3.99 0.25 4.59
N ILE A 82 4.18 -0.12 5.86
CA ILE A 82 4.29 -1.50 6.30
C ILE A 82 3.05 -1.81 7.12
N MET A 83 2.49 -2.99 6.89
CA MET A 83 1.35 -3.46 7.64
C MET A 83 1.63 -4.88 8.10
N VAL A 84 1.46 -5.13 9.40
CA VAL A 84 1.78 -6.40 10.07
C VAL A 84 0.59 -6.88 10.89
#